data_AF-F3BA97-F1
#
_entry.id   AF-F3BA97-F1
#
_cell.length_a   1.000
_cell.length_b   1.000
_cell.length_c   1.000
_cell.angle_alpha   90.00
_cell.angle_beta   90.00
_cell.angle_gamma   90.00
#
_symmetry.space_group_name_H-M   'P 1'
#
loop_
_entity.id
_entity.type
_entity.pdbx_description
1 polymer ?
#
loop_
_entity_poly.entity_id
_entity_poly.type
_entity_poly.pdbx_seq_one_letter_code
_entity_poly.pdbx_strand_id
1 'polypeptide(L)'
;MKIAFMIWAVIAFVFMGIGIYDYFSEKPAGFWANAKTVPIDDVKAYNRAVGKLFVCFGIGFILLGLPLLVSKQNSPVILFSVIGLMFESIGMMIVYMKIESKYRRK
;
A
#
# COMPACT_ATOMS: atom_id res chain seq x y z
N MET A 1 10.85 -5.32 -20.50
CA MET A 1 9.75 -5.70 -19.59
C MET A 1 10.25 -6.22 -18.24
N LYS A 2 11.19 -7.18 -18.18
CA LYS A 2 11.74 -7.70 -16.91
C LYS A 2 12.35 -6.63 -15.98
N ILE A 3 13.07 -5.65 -16.53
CA ILE A 3 13.59 -4.51 -15.76
C ILE A 3 12.45 -3.69 -15.12
N ALA A 4 11.34 -3.48 -15.84
CA ALA A 4 10.18 -2.80 -15.30
C ALA A 4 9.55 -3.58 -14.13
N PHE A 5 9.47 -4.91 -14.22
CA PHE A 5 9.02 -5.75 -13.10
C PHE A 5 9.97 -5.68 -11.91
N MET A 6 11.30 -5.63 -12.12
CA MET A 6 12.26 -5.47 -11.01
C MET A 6 12.04 -4.15 -10.26
N ILE A 7 11.87 -3.04 -10.99
CA ILE A 7 11.56 -1.74 -10.39
C ILE A 7 10.23 -1.81 -9.64
N TRP A 8 9.21 -2.41 -10.25
CA TRP A 8 7.89 -2.61 -9.64
C TRP A 8 7.97 -3.41 -8.33
N ALA A 9 8.72 -4.51 -8.31
CA ALA A 9 8.92 -5.33 -7.12
C ALA A 9 9.64 -4.56 -6.01
N VAL A 10 10.64 -3.75 -6.34
CA VAL A 10 11.33 -2.89 -5.35
C VAL A 10 10.33 -1.94 -4.69
N ILE A 11 9.44 -1.31 -5.46
CA ILE A 11 8.41 -0.41 -4.92
C ILE A 11 7.47 -1.18 -3.98
N ALA A 12 7.02 -2.38 -4.32
CA ALA A 12 6.22 -3.22 -3.42
C ALA A 12 6.94 -3.53 -2.11
N PHE A 13 8.23 -3.88 -2.17
CA PHE A 13 9.01 -4.15 -0.97
C PHE A 13 9.20 -2.91 -0.10
N VAL A 14 9.26 -1.71 -0.68
CA VAL A 14 9.22 -0.45 0.08
C VAL A 14 7.90 -0.32 0.83
N PHE A 15 6.75 -0.54 0.18
CA PHE A 15 5.45 -0.52 0.87
C PHE A 15 5.35 -1.56 1.98
N MET A 16 5.80 -2.80 1.74
CA MET A 16 5.85 -3.84 2.77
C MET A 16 6.76 -3.45 3.94
N GLY A 17 7.92 -2.87 3.65
CA GLY A 17 8.86 -2.39 4.66
C GLY A 17 8.26 -1.29 5.52
N ILE A 18 7.58 -0.32 4.91
CA ILE A 18 6.81 0.71 5.62
C ILE A 18 5.74 0.05 6.49
N GLY A 19 4.97 -0.89 5.95
CA GLY A 19 3.92 -1.57 6.70
C GLY A 19 4.45 -2.36 7.91
N ILE A 20 5.57 -3.05 7.76
CA ILE A 20 6.24 -3.74 8.87
C ILE A 20 6.74 -2.74 9.91
N TYR A 21 7.39 -1.66 9.47
CA TYR A 21 7.85 -0.60 10.37
C TYR A 21 6.69 0.02 11.16
N ASP A 22 5.61 0.41 10.48
CA ASP A 22 4.41 0.96 11.10
C ASP A 22 3.81 0.00 12.11
N TYR A 23 3.74 -1.30 11.79
CA TYR A 23 3.20 -2.33 12.67
C TYR A 23 3.89 -2.38 14.04
N PHE A 24 5.20 -2.13 14.08
CA PHE A 24 6.01 -2.15 15.31
C PHE A 24 6.29 -0.75 15.88
N SER A 25 5.88 0.32 15.20
CA SER A 25 6.09 1.69 15.65
C SER A 25 5.26 2.02 16.90
N GLU A 26 5.84 2.81 17.80
CA GLU A 26 5.15 3.41 18.94
C GLU A 26 4.52 4.77 18.60
N LYS A 27 4.94 5.38 17.47
CA LYS A 27 4.39 6.64 16.96
C LYS A 27 3.25 6.35 16.00
N PRO A 28 2.16 7.14 16.00
CA PRO A 28 1.07 6.98 15.04
C PRO A 28 1.59 6.96 13.61
N ALA A 29 1.30 5.88 12.89
CA ALA A 29 1.65 5.74 11.48
C ALA A 29 1.07 6.88 10.65
N GLY A 30 1.84 7.37 9.68
CA GLY A 30 1.39 8.38 8.73
C GLY A 30 1.01 7.72 7.42
N PHE A 31 -0.20 7.99 6.92
CA PHE A 31 -0.64 7.47 5.62
C PHE A 31 -0.59 8.54 4.51
N TRP A 32 -1.09 9.73 4.80
CA TRP A 32 -1.14 10.83 3.84
C TRP A 32 0.19 11.56 3.79
N ALA A 33 0.72 11.77 2.58
CA ALA A 33 1.88 12.61 2.38
C ALA A 33 1.58 14.05 2.83
N ASN A 34 2.54 14.67 3.51
CA ASN A 34 2.49 16.07 3.96
C ASN A 34 1.32 16.42 4.91
N ALA A 35 0.68 15.44 5.54
CA ALA A 35 -0.35 15.66 6.54
C ALA A 35 0.09 15.11 7.90
N LYS A 36 -0.33 15.77 8.98
CA LYS A 36 -0.14 15.25 10.33
C LYS A 36 -1.17 14.18 10.61
N THR A 37 -0.74 13.07 11.20
CA THR A 37 -1.66 12.06 11.72
C THR A 37 -2.54 12.70 12.79
N VAL A 38 -3.83 12.42 12.71
CA VAL A 38 -4.82 12.91 13.67
C VAL A 38 -4.62 12.27 15.04
N PRO A 39 -5.12 12.85 16.13
CA PRO A 39 -5.02 12.22 17.44
C PRO A 39 -5.68 10.83 17.45
N ILE A 40 -4.93 9.82 17.85
CA ILE A 40 -5.34 8.41 17.90
C ILE A 40 -5.43 7.97 19.37
N ASP A 41 -6.49 7.25 19.72
CA ASP A 41 -6.67 6.70 21.07
C ASP A 41 -5.77 5.49 21.33
N ASP A 42 -5.93 4.44 20.51
CA ASP A 42 -5.11 3.22 20.57
C ASP A 42 -4.11 3.21 19.42
N VAL A 43 -2.94 3.80 19.66
CA VAL A 43 -1.85 3.90 18.68
C VAL A 43 -1.40 2.52 18.23
N LYS A 44 -1.33 1.53 19.13
CA LYS A 44 -0.83 0.19 18.82
C LYS A 44 -1.79 -0.57 17.92
N ALA A 45 -3.10 -0.53 18.19
CA ALA A 45 -4.09 -1.18 17.34
C ALA A 45 -4.23 -0.47 15.97
N TYR A 46 -4.16 0.86 15.96
CA TYR A 46 -4.13 1.66 14.73
C TYR A 46 -2.94 1.30 13.85
N ASN A 47 -1.73 1.34 14.41
CA ASN A 47 -0.48 1.01 13.72
C ASN A 47 -0.47 -0.40 13.16
N ARG A 48 -0.98 -1.38 13.92
CA ARG A 48 -1.13 -2.75 13.42
C ARG A 48 -2.10 -2.85 12.24
N ALA A 49 -3.16 -2.05 12.22
CA ALA A 49 -4.12 -2.02 11.12
C ALA A 49 -3.52 -1.34 9.87
N VAL A 50 -2.87 -0.18 10.03
CA VAL A 50 -2.19 0.53 8.94
C VAL A 50 -1.02 -0.29 8.38
N GLY A 51 -0.22 -0.91 9.25
CA GLY A 51 0.89 -1.76 8.84
C GLY A 51 0.43 -2.95 8.00
N LYS A 52 -0.65 -3.64 8.42
CA LYS A 52 -1.27 -4.70 7.61
C LYS A 52 -1.78 -4.17 6.27
N LEU A 53 -2.38 -2.98 6.24
CA LEU A 53 -2.86 -2.36 5.01
C LEU A 53 -1.72 -2.17 4.00
N PHE A 54 -0.58 -1.62 4.41
CA PHE A 54 0.58 -1.43 3.54
C PHE A 54 1.20 -2.75 3.08
N VAL A 55 1.30 -3.75 3.96
CA VAL A 55 1.78 -5.09 3.57
C VAL A 55 0.85 -5.73 2.55
N CYS A 56 -0.47 -5.72 2.79
CA CYS A 56 -1.45 -6.26 1.85
C CYS A 56 -1.42 -5.55 0.50
N PHE A 57 -1.27 -4.23 0.50
CA PHE A 57 -1.10 -3.45 -0.73
C PHE A 57 0.19 -3.83 -1.46
N GLY A 58 1.32 -3.99 -0.76
CA GLY A 58 2.55 -4.46 -1.38
C GLY A 58 2.39 -5.85 -2.05
N ILE A 59 1.64 -6.76 -1.43
CA ILE A 59 1.33 -8.08 -2.01
C ILE A 59 0.48 -7.93 -3.27
N GLY A 60 -0.61 -7.18 -3.20
CA GLY A 60 -1.49 -6.95 -4.36
C GLY A 60 -0.77 -6.24 -5.50
N PHE A 61 0.07 -5.25 -5.18
CA PHE A 61 0.93 -4.56 -6.14
C PHE A 61 1.83 -5.55 -6.89
N ILE A 62 2.52 -6.47 -6.20
CA ILE A 62 3.35 -7.51 -6.87
C ILE A 62 2.51 -8.35 -7.83
N LEU A 63 1.32 -8.79 -7.41
CA LEU A 63 0.42 -9.61 -8.23
C LEU A 63 -0.03 -8.85 -9.49
N LEU A 64 -0.35 -7.56 -9.36
CA LEU A 64 -0.65 -6.71 -10.50
C LEU A 64 0.56 -6.44 -11.39
N GLY A 65 1.78 -6.64 -10.89
CA GLY A 65 3.01 -6.55 -11.68
C GLY A 65 3.27 -7.76 -12.57
N LEU A 66 2.62 -8.91 -12.35
CA LEU A 66 2.88 -10.14 -13.10
C LEU A 66 2.79 -10.00 -14.64
N PRO A 67 1.84 -9.23 -15.22
CA PRO A 67 1.85 -8.92 -16.65
C PRO A 67 3.16 -8.34 -17.17
N LEU A 68 3.89 -7.53 -16.38
CA LEU A 68 5.20 -6.97 -16.76
C LEU A 68 6.30 -8.04 -16.84
N LEU A 69 6.12 -9.17 -16.17
CA LEU A 69 7.08 -10.28 -16.18
C LEU A 69 6.88 -11.19 -17.41
N VAL A 70 5.63 -11.46 -17.78
CA VAL A 70 5.29 -12.41 -18.86
C VAL A 70 5.08 -11.76 -20.23
N SER A 71 4.77 -10.47 -20.28
CA SER A 71 4.38 -9.80 -21.54
C SER A 71 5.59 -9.31 -22.34
N LYS A 72 5.41 -9.26 -23.67
CA LYS A 72 6.34 -8.58 -24.58
C LYS A 72 6.19 -7.06 -24.45
N GLN A 73 7.21 -6.34 -24.91
CA GLN A 73 7.16 -4.86 -24.98
C GLN A 73 5.99 -4.41 -25.85
N ASN A 74 5.32 -3.32 -25.46
CA ASN A 74 4.12 -2.76 -26.10
C ASN A 74 2.89 -3.69 -26.11
N SER A 75 2.86 -4.69 -25.24
CA SER A 75 1.67 -5.54 -25.09
C SER A 75 0.53 -4.77 -24.41
N PRO A 76 -0.71 -4.83 -24.95
CA PRO A 76 -1.87 -4.20 -24.32
C PRO A 76 -2.24 -4.83 -22.96
N VAL A 77 -1.72 -6.03 -22.65
CA VAL A 77 -1.98 -6.73 -21.37
C VAL A 77 -1.49 -5.90 -20.17
N ILE A 78 -0.53 -5.00 -20.35
CA ILE A 78 -0.05 -4.07 -19.32
C ILE A 78 -1.17 -3.16 -18.80
N LEU A 79 -2.21 -2.90 -19.60
CA LEU A 79 -3.37 -2.09 -19.18
C LEU A 79 -4.08 -2.70 -17.96
N PHE A 80 -4.08 -4.03 -17.80
CA PHE A 80 -4.62 -4.67 -16.61
C PHE A 80 -3.85 -4.27 -15.33
N SER A 81 -2.53 -4.16 -15.42
CA SER A 81 -1.70 -3.70 -14.30
C SER A 81 -2.00 -2.24 -13.95
N VAL A 82 -2.12 -1.37 -14.96
CA VAL A 82 -2.37 0.06 -14.76
C VAL A 82 -3.76 0.29 -14.15
N ILE A 83 -4.79 -0.28 -14.76
CA ILE A 83 -6.18 -0.14 -14.29
C ILE A 83 -6.32 -0.81 -12.92
N GLY A 84 -5.74 -2.00 -12.74
CA GLY A 84 -5.73 -2.70 -11.45
C GLY A 84 -5.12 -1.86 -10.34
N LEU A 85 -3.98 -1.20 -10.61
CA LEU A 85 -3.31 -0.34 -9.64
C LEU A 85 -4.16 0.87 -9.24
N MET A 86 -4.91 1.44 -10.20
CA MET A 86 -5.83 2.54 -9.88
C MET A 86 -6.90 2.08 -8.88
N PHE A 87 -7.54 0.94 -9.13
CA PHE A 87 -8.54 0.39 -8.21
C PHE A 87 -7.96 -0.01 -6.87
N GLU A 88 -6.76 -0.61 -6.86
CA GLU A 88 -6.06 -1.00 -5.63
C GLU A 88 -5.76 0.23 -4.76
N SER A 89 -5.28 1.31 -5.38
CA SER A 89 -4.98 2.58 -4.68
C SER A 89 -6.23 3.22 -4.08
N ILE A 90 -7.34 3.21 -4.82
CA ILE A 90 -8.65 3.67 -4.31
C ILE A 90 -9.12 2.79 -3.14
N GLY A 91 -9.01 1.48 -3.28
CA GLY A 91 -9.34 0.52 -2.22
C GLY A 91 -8.53 0.77 -0.95
N MET A 92 -7.23 1.01 -1.10
CA MET A 92 -6.33 1.35 0.00
C MET A 92 -6.78 2.62 0.72
N MET A 93 -7.09 3.70 0.00
CA MET A 93 -7.57 4.95 0.59
C MET A 93 -8.88 4.74 1.37
N ILE A 94 -9.84 4.00 0.80
CA ILE A 94 -11.12 3.72 1.48
C ILE A 94 -10.90 2.91 2.76
N VAL A 95 -10.06 1.87 2.72
CA VAL A 95 -9.75 1.05 3.91
C VAL A 95 -9.03 1.89 4.95
N TYR A 96 -8.08 2.73 4.55
CA TYR A 96 -7.40 3.64 5.46
C TYR A 96 -8.38 4.60 6.14
N MET A 97 -9.29 5.25 5.39
CA MET A 97 -10.29 6.15 5.98
C MET A 97 -11.17 5.46 7.02
N LYS A 98 -11.51 4.18 6.81
CA LYS A 98 -12.24 3.37 7.80
C LYS A 98 -11.39 3.08 9.05
N ILE A 99 -10.10 2.78 8.88
CA ILE A 99 -9.16 2.59 9.99
C ILE A 99 -9.05 3.90 10.79
N GLU A 100 -8.80 5.01 10.11
CA GLU A 100 -8.67 6.33 10.73
C GLU A 100 -9.95 6.71 11.49
N SER A 101 -11.12 6.59 10.87
CA SER A 101 -12.40 6.88 11.53
C SER A 101 -12.67 5.99 12.75
N LYS A 102 -12.12 4.77 12.78
CA LYS A 102 -12.32 3.82 13.88
C LYS A 102 -11.46 4.18 15.11
N TYR A 103 -10.24 4.68 14.89
CA TYR A 103 -9.27 4.91 15.97
C TYR A 103 -9.01 6.39 16.29
N ARG A 104 -9.56 7.31 15.48
CA ARG A 104 -9.51 8.75 15.72
C ARG A 104 -10.21 9.08 17.04
N ARG A 105 -9.50 9.82 17.89
CA ARG A 105 -10.06 10.42 19.12
C ARG A 105 -11.11 11.45 18.75
N LYS A 106 -12.30 11.33 19.32
CA LYS A 106 -13.41 12.27 19.15
C LYS A 106 -13.23 13.53 20.00
#